data_AF-A0A653DPA6-F1
#
_entry.id   AF-A0A653DPA6-F1
#
_cell.length_a   1.000
_cell.length_b   1.000
_cell.length_c   1.000
_cell.angle_alpha   90.00
_cell.angle_beta   90.00
_cell.angle_gamma   90.00
#
_symmetry.space_group_name_H-M   'P 1'
#
loop_
_entity.id
_entity.type
_entity.pdbx_description
1 polymer ?
#
loop_
_entity_poly.entity_id
_entity_poly.type
_entity_poly.pdbx_seq_one_letter_code
_entity_poly.pdbx_strand_id
1 'polypeptide(L)'
;AAIRSVRVNKKSVNSAAKEHGIPEPTLRRYLRKYDDEIFPCNAGRFKPTFSEEQLQNLFQYIVAIDKRAFGLTKNQFAKVIYDYAENKKIPHRFCTEKRRAGRHFVEWFMQKYNLSLRCPEATSV
;
A
#
# COMPACT_ATOMS: atom_id res chain seq x y z
N ALA A 1 -16.77 -11.22 -10.58
CA ALA A 1 -17.34 -12.56 -10.81
C ALA A 1 -18.82 -12.63 -10.41
N ALA A 2 -19.16 -12.45 -9.13
CA ALA A 2 -20.54 -12.62 -8.64
C ALA A 2 -21.58 -11.59 -9.14
N ILE A 3 -21.17 -10.35 -9.42
CA ILE A 3 -22.07 -9.34 -10.01
C ILE A 3 -22.43 -9.69 -11.46
N ARG A 4 -21.44 -10.13 -12.25
CA ARG A 4 -21.62 -10.56 -13.63
C ARG A 4 -22.54 -11.79 -13.72
N SER A 5 -22.48 -12.73 -12.78
CA SER A 5 -23.40 -13.88 -12.80
C SER A 5 -24.86 -13.48 -12.53
N VAL A 6 -25.11 -12.41 -11.77
CA VAL A 6 -26.46 -11.86 -11.59
C VAL A 6 -26.91 -11.07 -12.83
N ARG A 7 -26.06 -10.18 -13.37
CA ARG A 7 -26.44 -9.27 -14.45
C ARG A 7 -26.37 -9.88 -15.86
N VAL A 8 -25.31 -10.64 -16.16
CA VAL A 8 -25.08 -11.29 -17.47
C VAL A 8 -25.78 -12.65 -17.53
N ASN A 9 -25.59 -13.50 -16.52
CA ASN A 9 -26.15 -14.86 -16.52
C ASN A 9 -27.59 -14.89 -15.96
N LYS A 10 -28.18 -13.73 -15.64
CA LYS A 10 -29.55 -13.55 -15.11
C LYS A 10 -29.89 -14.47 -13.92
N LYS A 11 -28.90 -14.88 -13.11
CA LYS A 11 -29.11 -15.70 -11.92
C LYS A 11 -29.72 -14.86 -10.81
N SER A 12 -30.54 -15.46 -9.95
CA SER A 12 -31.05 -14.79 -8.75
C SER A 12 -29.89 -14.45 -7.81
N VAL A 13 -30.00 -13.33 -7.09
CA VAL A 13 -28.96 -12.84 -6.17
C VAL A 13 -28.59 -13.92 -5.15
N ASN A 14 -29.56 -14.68 -4.64
CA ASN A 14 -29.35 -15.77 -3.70
C ASN A 14 -28.59 -16.96 -4.33
N SER A 15 -28.90 -17.32 -5.58
CA SER A 15 -28.19 -18.39 -6.28
C SER A 15 -26.72 -18.02 -6.54
N ALA A 16 -26.48 -16.81 -7.03
CA ALA A 16 -25.12 -16.31 -7.27
C ALA A 16 -24.32 -16.17 -5.96
N ALA A 17 -24.97 -15.76 -4.87
CA ALA A 17 -24.36 -15.68 -3.55
C ALA A 17 -23.87 -17.06 -3.05
N LYS A 18 -24.71 -18.10 -3.18
CA LYS A 18 -24.35 -19.48 -2.80
C LYS A 18 -23.23 -20.04 -3.67
N GLU A 19 -23.30 -19.84 -4.98
CA GLU A 19 -22.29 -20.32 -5.95
C GLU A 19 -20.91 -19.70 -5.70
N HIS A 20 -20.86 -18.42 -5.30
CA HIS A 20 -19.60 -17.71 -5.05
C HIS A 20 -19.20 -17.67 -3.56
N GLY A 21 -19.95 -18.28 -2.66
CA GLY A 21 -19.66 -18.30 -1.22
C GLY A 21 -19.69 -16.92 -0.55
N ILE A 22 -20.44 -15.96 -1.10
CA ILE A 22 -20.54 -14.59 -0.57
C ILE A 22 -21.90 -14.42 0.12
N PRO A 23 -21.99 -13.78 1.29
CA PRO A 23 -23.27 -13.47 1.90
C PRO A 23 -24.17 -12.66 0.96
N GLU A 24 -25.42 -13.11 0.80
CA GLU A 24 -26.41 -12.49 -0.07
C GLU A 24 -26.58 -10.97 0.17
N PRO A 25 -26.62 -10.46 1.43
CA PRO A 25 -26.72 -9.02 1.69
C PRO A 25 -25.52 -8.24 1.16
N THR A 26 -24.32 -8.84 1.19
CA THR A 26 -23.09 -8.25 0.65
C THR A 26 -23.20 -8.13 -0.85
N LEU A 27 -23.61 -9.19 -1.55
CA LEU A 27 -23.77 -9.15 -3.00
C LEU A 27 -24.83 -8.12 -3.42
N ARG A 28 -25.98 -8.08 -2.73
CA ARG A 28 -27.03 -7.08 -2.96
C ARG A 28 -26.53 -5.64 -2.73
N ARG A 29 -25.77 -5.40 -1.66
CA ARG A 29 -25.18 -4.08 -1.38
C ARG A 29 -24.23 -3.62 -2.49
N TYR A 30 -23.41 -4.54 -3.00
CA TYR A 30 -22.45 -4.24 -4.06
C TYR A 30 -23.14 -4.02 -5.41
N LEU A 31 -24.18 -4.78 -5.74
CA LEU A 31 -25.00 -4.60 -6.96
C LEU A 31 -25.67 -3.22 -7.06
N ARG A 32 -26.03 -2.63 -5.91
CA ARG A 32 -26.60 -1.27 -5.84
C ARG A 32 -25.56 -0.16 -5.95
N LYS A 33 -24.31 -0.44 -5.57
CA LYS A 33 -23.26 0.57 -5.39
C LYS A 33 -22.31 0.67 -6.58
N TYR A 34 -22.10 -0.42 -7.32
CA TYR A 34 -21.13 -0.49 -8.40
C TYR A 34 -21.79 -1.07 -9.66
N ASP A 35 -21.43 -0.51 -10.82
CA ASP A 35 -21.70 -1.11 -12.12
C ASP A 35 -20.58 -2.08 -12.54
N ASP A 36 -20.89 -2.94 -13.51
CA ASP A 36 -20.17 -4.18 -13.89
C ASP A 36 -18.65 -4.04 -14.12
N GLU A 37 -18.16 -2.81 -14.32
CA GLU A 37 -16.79 -2.49 -14.71
C GLU A 37 -15.95 -1.82 -13.62
N ILE A 38 -16.57 -1.21 -12.61
CA ILE A 38 -15.84 -0.42 -11.59
C ILE A 38 -15.95 -1.13 -10.25
N PHE A 39 -15.28 -2.28 -10.15
CA PHE A 39 -15.01 -2.87 -8.84
C PHE A 39 -13.76 -2.20 -8.26
N PRO A 40 -13.82 -1.51 -7.11
CA PRO A 40 -12.60 -1.06 -6.47
C PRO A 40 -11.85 -2.30 -5.98
N CYS A 41 -10.73 -2.64 -6.64
CA CYS A 41 -9.81 -3.70 -6.20
C CYS A 41 -9.43 -3.54 -4.72
N ASN A 42 -9.49 -2.31 -4.20
CA ASN A 42 -9.33 -1.97 -2.79
C ASN A 42 -10.63 -1.34 -2.24
N ALA A 43 -11.67 -2.15 -2.03
CA ALA A 43 -12.92 -1.70 -1.40
C ALA A 43 -12.80 -1.43 0.12
N GLY A 44 -11.62 -1.70 0.70
CA GLY A 44 -11.32 -1.46 2.11
C GLY A 44 -10.99 0.00 2.42
N ARG A 45 -10.96 0.34 3.71
CA ARG A 45 -10.58 1.67 4.20
C ARG A 45 -9.11 2.01 3.90
N PHE A 46 -8.26 1.00 3.76
CA PHE A 46 -6.83 1.21 3.56
C PHE A 46 -6.54 1.65 2.13
N LYS A 47 -6.12 2.91 1.99
CA LYS A 47 -5.51 3.43 0.77
C LYS A 47 -3.98 3.41 0.93
N PRO A 48 -3.24 2.85 -0.04
CA PRO A 48 -1.78 2.94 -0.02
C PRO A 48 -1.35 4.41 -0.07
N THR A 49 -0.32 4.75 0.69
CA THR A 49 0.17 6.14 0.79
C THR A 49 0.81 6.62 -0.52
N PHE A 50 1.44 5.71 -1.26
CA PHE A 50 2.14 6.00 -2.50
C PHE A 50 1.55 5.19 -3.65
N SER A 51 1.55 5.76 -4.86
CA SER A 51 1.31 5.01 -6.10
C SER A 51 2.52 4.12 -6.43
N GLU A 52 2.34 3.14 -7.31
CA GLU A 52 3.45 2.29 -7.76
C GLU A 52 4.57 3.08 -8.41
N GLU A 53 4.23 4.07 -9.25
CA GLU A 53 5.21 4.98 -9.85
C GLU A 53 5.98 5.79 -8.80
N GLN A 54 5.30 6.26 -7.76
CA GLN A 54 5.95 6.99 -6.66
C GLN A 54 6.88 6.09 -5.86
N LEU A 55 6.49 4.84 -5.60
CA LEU A 55 7.35 3.87 -4.93
C LEU A 55 8.61 3.55 -5.75
N GLN A 56 8.47 3.44 -7.08
CA GLN A 56 9.60 3.21 -7.99
C GLN A 56 10.59 4.38 -7.95
N ASN A 57 10.08 5.61 -8.00
CA ASN A 57 10.91 6.81 -7.92
C ASN A 57 11.61 6.93 -6.55
N LEU A 58 10.89 6.62 -5.47
CA LEU A 58 11.44 6.59 -4.12
C LEU A 58 12.56 5.54 -4.01
N PHE A 59 12.37 4.34 -4.57
CA PHE A 59 13.38 3.29 -4.60
C PHE A 59 14.66 3.74 -5.32
N GLN A 60 14.54 4.32 -6.52
CA GLN A 60 15.70 4.84 -7.25
C GLN A 60 16.45 5.93 -6.46
N TYR A 61 15.70 6.82 -5.80
CA TYR A 61 16.29 7.87 -4.97
C TYR A 61 17.06 7.29 -3.78
N ILE A 62 16.49 6.29 -3.09
CA ILE A 62 17.15 5.60 -1.97
C ILE A 62 18.44 4.91 -2.44
N VAL A 63 18.39 4.18 -3.55
CA VAL A 63 19.57 3.48 -4.10
C VAL A 63 20.68 4.47 -4.47
N ALA A 64 20.33 5.64 -5.01
CA ALA A 64 21.30 6.69 -5.32
C ALA A 64 21.95 7.29 -4.06
N ILE A 65 21.19 7.44 -2.97
CA ILE A 65 21.71 7.91 -1.68
C ILE A 65 22.61 6.83 -1.06
N ASP A 66 22.15 5.58 -1.05
CA ASP A 66 22.85 4.48 -0.39
C ASP A 66 24.26 4.27 -0.98
N LYS A 67 24.38 4.35 -2.31
CA LYS A 67 25.67 4.34 -3.03
C LYS A 67 26.61 5.48 -2.63
N ARG A 68 26.07 6.63 -2.22
CA ARG A 68 26.86 7.83 -1.87
C ARG A 68 27.18 7.93 -0.38
N ALA A 69 26.32 7.39 0.48
CA ALA A 69 26.31 7.68 1.92
C ALA A 69 26.89 6.57 2.80
N PHE A 70 27.63 5.59 2.26
CA PHE A 70 28.19 4.46 3.02
C PHE A 70 27.16 3.65 3.83
N GLY A 71 25.94 3.54 3.28
CA GLY A 71 24.84 2.78 3.87
C GLY A 71 23.84 3.65 4.64
N LEU A 72 22.55 3.46 4.37
CA LEU A 72 21.47 4.10 5.12
C LEU A 72 21.08 3.30 6.37
N THR A 73 20.97 4.00 7.51
CA THR A 73 20.35 3.43 8.72
C THR A 73 18.82 3.46 8.63
N LYS A 74 18.13 2.58 9.36
CA LYS A 74 16.65 2.54 9.45
C LYS A 74 16.03 3.90 9.81
N ASN A 75 16.68 4.66 10.71
CA ASN A 75 16.19 5.96 11.14
C ASN A 75 16.31 7.02 10.04
N GLN A 76 17.44 7.05 9.32
CA GLN A 76 17.63 7.95 8.19
C GLN A 76 16.67 7.60 7.05
N PHE A 77 16.53 6.32 6.75
CA PHE A 77 15.60 5.81 5.75
C PHE A 77 14.15 6.25 6.04
N ALA A 78 13.68 6.11 7.29
CA ALA A 78 12.35 6.57 7.70
C ALA A 78 12.17 8.08 7.53
N LYS A 79 13.24 8.86 7.71
CA LYS A 79 13.24 10.33 7.54
C LYS A 79 13.17 10.70 6.06
N VAL A 80 13.97 10.03 5.21
CA VAL A 80 13.95 10.23 3.75
C VAL A 80 12.57 9.96 3.16
N ILE A 81 11.88 8.92 3.60
CA ILE A 81 10.51 8.63 3.15
C ILE A 81 9.54 9.75 3.53
N TYR A 82 9.65 10.26 4.76
CA TYR A 82 8.82 11.35 5.23
C TYR A 82 9.07 12.62 4.41
N ASP A 83 10.33 12.99 4.24
CA ASP A 83 10.73 14.16 3.47
C ASP A 83 10.30 14.04 2.00
N TYR A 84 10.40 12.85 1.39
CA TYR A 84 9.90 12.60 0.04
C TYR A 84 8.39 12.84 -0.06
N ALA A 85 7.62 12.38 0.92
CA ALA A 85 6.17 12.52 0.93
C ALA A 85 5.74 14.00 1.10
N GLU A 86 6.38 14.73 2.01
CA GLU A 86 6.16 16.17 2.21
C GLU A 86 6.56 16.99 0.98
N ASN A 87 7.74 16.73 0.39
CA ASN A 87 8.23 17.43 -0.80
C ASN A 87 7.31 17.24 -2.01
N LYS A 88 6.73 16.04 -2.15
CA LYS A 88 5.76 15.72 -3.20
C LYS A 88 4.32 16.10 -2.83
N LYS A 89 4.09 16.66 -1.63
CA LYS A 89 2.77 17.00 -1.08
C LYS A 89 1.78 15.84 -1.11
N ILE A 90 2.28 14.63 -0.85
CA ILE A 90 1.48 13.40 -0.87
C ILE A 90 0.78 13.26 0.49
N PRO A 91 -0.56 13.10 0.53
CA PRO A 91 -1.27 12.95 1.79
C PRO A 91 -0.86 11.64 2.47
N HIS A 92 -0.22 11.76 3.63
CA HIS A 92 0.30 10.61 4.38
C HIS A 92 -0.16 10.58 5.83
N ARG A 93 -0.17 9.37 6.40
CA ARG A 93 -0.49 9.11 7.81
C ARG A 93 0.75 8.97 8.70
N PHE A 94 1.89 9.50 8.24
CA PHE A 94 3.14 9.46 9.00
C PHE A 94 3.10 10.41 10.19
N CYS A 95 3.97 10.13 11.18
CA CYS A 95 4.05 10.93 12.39
C CYS A 95 4.75 12.26 12.08
N THR A 96 3.98 13.35 12.10
CA THR A 96 4.47 14.72 11.87
C THR A 96 5.35 15.20 13.02
N GLU A 97 5.05 14.84 14.26
CA GLU A 97 5.87 15.20 15.44
C GLU A 97 7.30 14.68 15.34
N LYS A 98 7.45 13.41 14.96
CA LYS A 98 8.77 12.75 14.84
C LYS A 98 9.40 12.93 13.46
N ARG A 99 8.65 13.46 12.48
CA ARG A 99 9.05 13.64 11.07
C ARG A 99 9.66 12.38 10.45
N ARG A 100 9.00 11.23 10.64
CA ARG A 100 9.49 9.91 10.21
C ARG A 100 8.34 9.02 9.75
N ALA A 101 8.63 8.17 8.77
CA ALA A 101 7.75 7.09 8.36
C ALA A 101 7.59 6.03 9.46
N GLY A 102 6.42 5.39 9.50
CA GLY A 102 6.13 4.34 10.48
C GLY A 102 6.96 3.08 10.23
N ARG A 103 7.28 2.36 11.31
CA ARG A 103 8.06 1.12 11.29
C ARG A 103 7.53 0.09 10.29
N HIS A 104 6.22 -0.16 10.31
CA HIS A 104 5.57 -1.11 9.39
C HIS A 104 5.75 -0.73 7.92
N PHE A 105 5.71 0.55 7.59
CA PHE A 105 5.91 1.00 6.21
C PHE A 105 7.35 0.74 5.76
N VAL A 106 8.32 1.03 6.65
CA VAL A 106 9.74 0.76 6.38
C VAL A 106 10.00 -0.72 6.16
N GLU A 107 9.50 -1.59 7.04
CA GLU A 107 9.64 -3.04 6.92
C GLU A 107 8.99 -3.58 5.64
N TRP A 108 7.75 -3.15 5.35
CA TRP A 108 7.04 -3.52 4.13
C TRP A 108 7.80 -3.08 2.86
N PHE A 109 8.32 -1.86 2.83
CA PHE A 109 9.06 -1.35 1.69
C PHE A 109 10.36 -2.11 1.46
N MET A 110 11.09 -2.42 2.54
CA MET A 110 12.31 -3.22 2.48
C MET A 110 12.04 -4.62 1.93
N GLN A 111 10.97 -5.27 2.37
CA GLN A 111 10.56 -6.59 1.86
C GLN A 111 10.13 -6.53 0.40
N LYS A 112 9.36 -5.50 0.01
CA LYS A 112 8.87 -5.36 -1.37
C LYS A 112 10.01 -5.19 -2.38
N TYR A 113 11.08 -4.46 -1.99
CA TYR A 113 12.19 -4.12 -2.88
C TYR A 113 13.50 -4.86 -2.54
N ASN A 114 13.46 -5.86 -1.66
CA ASN A 114 14.63 -6.63 -1.20
C ASN A 114 15.83 -5.75 -0.78
N LEU A 115 15.55 -4.65 -0.07
CA LEU A 115 16.59 -3.74 0.42
C LEU A 115 17.14 -4.20 1.77
N SER A 116 18.46 -4.34 1.87
CA SER A 116 19.18 -4.56 3.12
C SER A 116 19.78 -3.25 3.63
N LEU A 117 19.25 -2.73 4.75
CA LEU A 117 19.81 -1.55 5.42
C LEU A 117 20.94 -1.95 6.36
N ARG A 118 21.94 -1.08 6.53
CA ARG A 118 23.07 -1.33 7.43
C ARG A 118 22.60 -1.34 8.89
N CYS A 119 22.96 -2.38 9.63
CA CYS A 119 22.86 -2.36 11.09
C CYS A 119 24.04 -1.53 11.63
N PRO A 120 23.81 -0.49 12.45
CA PRO A 120 24.91 0.20 13.10
C PRO A 120 25.66 -0.78 14.01
N GLU A 121 26.97 -0.90 13.80
CA GLU A 121 27.85 -1.67 14.69
C GLU A 121 27.95 -0.93 16.03
N ALA A 122 27.76 -1.64 17.14
CA ALA A 122 27.93 -1.07 18.46
C ALA A 122 29.42 -0.88 18.74
N THR A 123 29.91 0.34 18.64
CA THR A 123 31.23 0.69 19.18
C THR A 123 31.07 0.92 20.69
N SER A 124 31.27 -0.14 21.49
CA SER A 124 31.60 0.04 22.91
C SER A 124 32.93 0.76 22.99
N VAL A 125 32.95 1.91 23.64
CA VAL A 125 34.17 2.59 24.09
C VAL A 125 34.36 2.27 25.56
#